data_AF-A0A6P6FPR1-F1
#
_entry.id   AF-A0A6P6FPR1-F1
#
_cell.length_a   1.000
_cell.length_b   1.000
_cell.length_c   1.000
_cell.angle_alpha   90.00
_cell.angle_beta   90.00
_cell.angle_gamma   90.00
#
_symmetry.space_group_name_H-M   'P 1'
#
loop_
_entity.id
_entity.type
_entity.pdbx_description
1 polymer ?
#
loop_
_entity_poly.entity_id
_entity_poly.type
_entity_poly.pdbx_seq_one_letter_code
_entity_poly.pdbx_strand_id
1 'polypeptide(L)'
;MDYAFQFVIDNHGIDTEEDYPYSGREKSCNRAKLKRHVVTIDGYTDVPENNEKQLLQAVATQPVSVGISGGERAFQLYSKVRTNNQPQHH
;
A
#
# COMPACT_ATOMS: atom_id res chain seq x y z
N MET A 1 5.59 -6.49 -2.68
CA MET A 1 5.28 -5.98 -1.32
C MET A 1 5.26 -7.13 -0.30
N ASP A 2 5.86 -8.25 -0.67
CA ASP A 2 5.38 -9.55 -0.22
C ASP A 2 5.94 -9.87 1.15
N TYR A 3 7.17 -9.42 1.43
CA TYR A 3 7.80 -9.53 2.74
C TYR A 3 6.95 -8.95 3.88
N ALA A 4 6.20 -7.86 3.62
CA ALA A 4 5.35 -7.26 4.64
C ALA A 4 4.16 -8.18 4.96
N PHE A 5 3.47 -8.71 3.94
CA PHE A 5 2.37 -9.65 4.13
C PHE A 5 2.85 -10.98 4.72
N GLN A 6 3.98 -11.50 4.25
CA GLN A 6 4.59 -12.70 4.78
C GLN A 6 4.94 -12.54 6.27
N PHE A 7 5.48 -11.39 6.67
CA PHE A 7 5.73 -11.10 8.07
C PHE A 7 4.43 -11.16 8.91
N VAL A 8 3.31 -10.64 8.42
CA VAL A 8 2.03 -10.72 9.15
C VAL A 8 1.60 -12.17 9.35
N ILE A 9 1.81 -13.04 8.35
CA ILE A 9 1.51 -14.47 8.43
C ILE A 9 2.43 -15.16 9.44
N ASP A 10 3.76 -14.98 9.29
CA ASP A 10 4.78 -15.61 10.12
C ASP A 10 4.73 -15.16 11.58
N ASN A 11 4.42 -13.88 11.79
CA ASN A 11 4.24 -13.31 13.11
C ASN A 11 2.86 -13.65 13.72
N HIS A 12 1.95 -14.28 12.98
CA HIS A 12 0.57 -14.54 13.39
C HIS A 12 -0.23 -13.27 13.71
N GLY A 13 0.07 -12.19 12.99
CA GLY A 13 -0.70 -10.95 12.97
C GLY A 13 0.12 -9.69 13.21
N ILE A 14 -0.57 -8.55 13.09
CA ILE A 14 -0.02 -7.20 13.25
C ILE A 14 -0.81 -6.39 14.27
N ASP A 15 -0.16 -5.39 14.85
CA ASP A 15 -0.69 -4.50 15.88
C ASP A 15 -1.42 -3.28 15.29
N THR A 16 -2.10 -2.49 16.12
CA THR A 16 -2.71 -1.22 15.69
C THR A 16 -1.73 -0.05 15.73
N GLU A 17 -2.04 1.03 15.03
CA GLU A 17 -1.23 2.26 15.05
C GLU A 17 -1.18 2.93 16.43
N GLU A 18 -2.28 2.91 17.19
CA GLU A 18 -2.31 3.42 18.57
C GLU A 18 -1.29 2.67 19.46
N ASP A 19 -1.22 1.36 19.24
CA ASP A 19 -0.43 0.46 20.03
C ASP A 19 1.01 0.31 19.56
N TYR A 20 1.30 0.53 18.27
CA TYR A 20 2.64 0.59 17.69
C TYR A 20 2.75 1.84 16.80
N PRO A 21 2.93 3.03 17.39
CA PRO A 21 2.89 4.29 16.64
C PRO A 21 4.10 4.48 15.74
N TYR A 22 3.84 5.03 14.55
CA TYR A 22 4.85 5.36 13.57
C TYR A 22 5.78 6.47 14.08
N SER A 23 7.08 6.27 13.85
CA SER A 23 8.11 7.22 14.31
C SER A 23 8.89 7.95 13.24
N GLY A 24 8.55 7.77 11.96
CA GLY A 24 9.25 8.46 10.87
C GLY A 24 10.70 8.01 10.63
N ARG A 25 11.16 6.96 11.32
CA ARG A 25 12.50 6.38 11.20
C ARG A 25 12.49 4.93 11.70
N GLU A 26 13.42 4.14 11.19
CA GLU A 26 13.65 2.79 11.68
C GLU A 26 14.09 2.81 13.15
N LYS A 27 13.53 1.88 13.92
CA LYS A 27 13.88 1.63 15.32
C LYS A 27 14.03 0.13 15.50
N SER A 28 14.76 -0.27 16.55
CA SER A 28 14.81 -1.66 16.96
C SER A 28 13.40 -2.22 17.21
N CYS A 29 13.15 -3.44 16.74
CA CYS A 29 11.87 -4.13 16.95
C CYS A 29 11.55 -4.22 18.45
N ASN A 30 10.36 -3.73 18.85
CA ASN A 30 9.87 -3.91 20.20
C ASN A 30 9.24 -5.30 20.37
N ARG A 31 10.04 -6.27 20.81
CA ARG A 31 9.63 -7.66 21.00
C ARG A 31 8.48 -7.86 21.99
N ALA A 32 8.26 -6.90 22.91
CA ALA A 32 7.12 -6.98 23.82
C ALA A 32 5.80 -6.73 23.07
N LYS A 33 5.80 -5.81 22.10
CA LYS A 33 4.63 -5.52 21.25
C LYS A 33 4.42 -6.56 20.16
N LEU A 34 5.47 -7.28 19.77
CA LEU A 34 5.41 -8.32 18.75
C LEU A 34 4.41 -9.44 19.07
N LYS A 35 4.14 -9.70 20.35
CA LYS A 35 3.24 -10.77 20.82
C LYS A 35 1.76 -10.38 20.79
N ARG A 36 1.44 -9.16 20.40
CA ARG A 36 0.07 -8.67 20.29
C ARG A 36 -0.32 -8.67 18.82
N HIS A 37 -1.39 -9.39 18.53
CA HIS A 37 -1.88 -9.62 17.18
C HIS A 37 -3.34 -9.20 17.16
N VAL A 38 -3.63 -8.07 16.51
CA VAL A 38 -5.00 -7.54 16.42
C VAL A 38 -5.66 -7.97 15.13
N VAL A 39 -4.89 -8.06 14.04
CA VAL A 39 -5.37 -8.54 12.75
C VAL A 39 -4.40 -9.55 12.16
N THR A 40 -4.95 -10.61 11.57
CA THR A 40 -4.25 -11.65 10.84
C THR A 40 -4.72 -11.69 9.39
N ILE A 41 -3.91 -12.28 8.51
CA ILE A 41 -4.30 -12.61 7.14
C ILE A 41 -4.00 -14.07 6.88
N ASP A 42 -4.79 -14.71 6.04
CA ASP A 42 -4.59 -16.12 5.67
C ASP A 42 -3.56 -16.27 4.54
N GLY A 43 -3.35 -15.21 3.76
CA GLY A 43 -2.46 -15.22 2.60
C GLY A 43 -2.44 -13.90 1.84
N TYR A 44 -1.66 -13.86 0.76
CA TYR A 44 -1.66 -12.80 -0.23
C TYR A 44 -1.58 -13.43 -1.63
N THR A 45 -1.89 -12.66 -2.66
CA THR A 45 -1.82 -13.12 -4.05
C THR A 45 -1.41 -11.96 -4.94
N ASP A 46 -0.49 -12.23 -5.86
CA ASP A 46 -0.05 -11.24 -6.83
C ASP A 46 -1.05 -11.14 -7.98
N VAL A 47 -1.38 -9.90 -8.33
CA VAL A 47 -2.02 -9.61 -9.62
C VAL A 47 -0.96 -9.78 -10.71
N PRO A 48 -1.26 -10.46 -11.83
CA PRO A 48 -0.30 -10.62 -12.91
C PRO A 48 0.26 -9.28 -13.40
N GLU A 49 1.58 -9.23 -13.56
CA GLU A 49 2.29 -8.03 -13.95
C GLU A 49 1.74 -7.45 -15.26
N ASN A 50 1.69 -6.11 -15.33
CA ASN A 50 1.24 -5.36 -16.51
C ASN A 50 -0.17 -5.75 -17.01
N ASN A 51 -1.05 -6.24 -16.12
CA ASN A 51 -2.41 -6.63 -16.48
C ASN A 51 -3.46 -5.76 -15.78
N GLU A 52 -3.71 -4.56 -16.31
CA GLU A 52 -4.66 -3.60 -15.76
C GLU A 52 -6.09 -4.14 -15.68
N LYS A 53 -6.49 -5.05 -16.58
CA LYS A 53 -7.81 -5.69 -16.52
C LYS A 53 -7.98 -6.57 -15.28
N GLN A 54 -6.95 -7.35 -14.94
CA GLN A 54 -6.98 -8.14 -13.70
C GLN A 54 -6.81 -7.27 -12.46
N LEU A 55 -6.01 -6.19 -12.54
CA LEU A 55 -5.93 -5.22 -11.46
C LEU A 55 -7.29 -4.57 -11.18
N LEU A 56 -8.03 -4.18 -12.22
CA LEU A 56 -9.38 -3.62 -12.10
C LEU A 56 -10.33 -4.61 -11.40
N GLN A 57 -10.26 -5.89 -11.75
CA GLN A 57 -11.06 -6.94 -11.11
C GLN A 57 -10.69 -7.12 -9.62
N ALA A 58 -9.40 -7.11 -9.29
CA ALA A 58 -8.93 -7.21 -7.91
C ALA A 58 -9.39 -6.01 -7.06
N VAL A 59 -9.24 -4.80 -7.59
CA VAL A 59 -9.65 -3.55 -6.90
C VAL A 59 -11.16 -3.48 -6.69
N ALA A 60 -11.95 -4.04 -7.59
CA ALA A 60 -13.40 -4.13 -7.41
C ALA A 60 -13.82 -5.00 -6.21
N THR A 61 -12.92 -5.87 -5.72
CA THR A 61 -13.17 -6.76 -4.58
C THR A 61 -12.62 -6.21 -3.27
N GLN A 62 -11.42 -5.63 -3.30
CA GLN A 62 -10.74 -5.07 -2.13
C GLN A 62 -9.65 -4.07 -2.52
N PRO A 63 -9.17 -3.20 -1.61
CA PRO A 63 -7.97 -2.42 -1.85
C PRO A 63 -6.75 -3.31 -2.18
N VAL A 64 -5.91 -2.84 -3.11
CA VAL A 64 -4.71 -3.56 -3.59
C VAL A 64 -3.47 -2.69 -3.42
N SER A 65 -2.39 -3.26 -2.88
CA SER A 65 -1.09 -2.59 -2.79
C SER A 65 -0.38 -2.61 -4.15
N VAL A 66 0.07 -1.45 -4.63
CA VAL A 66 0.79 -1.31 -5.91
C VAL A 66 2.05 -0.45 -5.75
N GLY A 67 3.05 -0.70 -6.58
CA GLY A 67 4.22 0.17 -6.74
C GLY A 67 3.99 1.19 -7.85
N ILE A 68 4.34 2.46 -7.60
CA ILE A 68 4.27 3.54 -8.59
C ILE A 68 5.57 4.35 -8.58
N SER A 69 5.89 4.99 -9.71
CA SER A 69 7.01 5.94 -9.78
C SER A 69 6.56 7.31 -9.24
N GLY A 70 6.98 7.65 -8.01
CA GLY A 70 6.70 8.93 -7.36
C GLY A 70 7.77 10.00 -7.55
N GLY A 71 8.81 9.72 -8.35
CA GLY A 71 9.99 10.59 -8.48
C GLY A 71 9.78 11.86 -9.32
N GLU A 72 8.75 11.88 -10.17
CA GLU A 72 8.53 12.98 -11.10
C GLU A 72 7.96 14.24 -10.43
N ARG A 73 8.40 15.42 -10.87
CA ARG A 73 7.92 16.71 -10.34
C ARG A 73 6.41 16.89 -10.51
N ALA A 74 5.86 16.37 -11.60
CA ALA A 74 4.43 16.39 -11.85
C ALA A 74 3.64 15.62 -10.78
N PHE A 75 4.19 14.50 -10.30
CA PHE A 75 3.58 13.71 -9.22
C PHE A 75 3.73 14.40 -7.87
N GLN A 76 4.94 14.89 -7.55
CA GLN A 76 5.22 15.60 -6.30
C GLN A 76 4.35 16.85 -6.09
N LEU A 77 3.95 17.52 -7.18
CA LEU A 77 3.12 18.72 -7.17
C LEU A 77 1.67 18.47 -7.62
N TYR A 78 1.26 17.20 -7.74
CA TYR A 78 -0.11 16.88 -8.13
C TYR A 78 -1.10 17.46 -7.11
N SER A 79 -2.19 18.05 -7.60
CA SER A 79 -3.24 18.64 -6.77
C SER A 79 -4.62 18.17 -7.20
N LYS A 80 -4.92 18.21 -8.50
CA LYS A 80 -6.15 17.70 -9.09
C LYS A 80 -5.94 17.42 -10.57
N VAL A 81 -6.79 16.57 -11.14
CA VAL A 81 -6.87 16.38 -12.58
C VAL A 81 -7.17 17.72 -13.24
N ARG A 82 -6.38 18.09 -14.25
CA ARG A 82 -6.72 19.20 -15.13
C ARG A 82 -7.81 18.74 -16.08
N THR A 83 -9.05 19.13 -15.84
CA THR A 83 -10.15 18.95 -16.79
C THR A 83 -9.99 20.00 -17.89
N ASN A 84 -9.25 19.68 -18.95
CA ASN A 84 -9.12 20.55 -20.12
C ASN A 84 -10.41 20.50 -20.96
N ASN A 85 -11.45 21.22 -20.54
CA ASN A 85 -12.51 21.70 -21.43
C ASN A 85 -12.23 23.16 -21.82
N GLN A 86 -11.06 23.41 -22.41
CA GLN A 86 -10.75 24.68 -23.05
C GLN A 86 -10.24 24.37 -24.47
N PRO A 87 -10.85 24.95 -25.52
CA PRO A 87 -10.52 24.63 -26.90
C PRO A 87 -9.06 25.00 -27.16
N GLN A 88 -8.34 24.08 -27.80
CA GLN A 88 -7.01 24.38 -28.33
C GLN A 88 -7.16 25.39 -29.47
N HIS A 89 -6.91 26.66 -29.18
CA HIS A 89 -6.61 27.63 -30.21
C HIS A 89 -5.14 27.43 -30.63
N HIS A 90 -4.96 26.71 -31.72
CA HIS A 90 -3.88 27.00 -32.66
C HIS A 90 -4.32 28.13 -33.60
#